data_AF-A0A0P1ARP3-F1
#
_entry.id   AF-A0A0P1ARP3-F1
#
_cell.length_a   1.000
_cell.length_b   1.000
_cell.length_c   1.000
_cell.angle_alpha   90.00
_cell.angle_beta   90.00
_cell.angle_gamma   90.00
#
_symmetry.space_group_name_H-M   'P 1'
#
loop_
_entity.id
_entity.type
_entity.pdbx_description
1 polymer ?
#
loop_
_entity_poly.entity_id
_entity_poly.type
_entity_poly.pdbx_seq_one_letter_code
_entity_poly.pdbx_strand_id
1 'polypeptide(L)'
;MAVDVLATDLQESAPAMAARTSLNFEDVAGLFKTVCRTFMRKKKCPRANCKFVHDKQLCVHFWKTGKCRFNDDCRKNHFVTVLASNGNNGVIVAATNVSSEEVPLEKKKHAEKATELGVKPKTNRSKNEEITKNVEKQDGDKKVSKIKKNDRRQVVKKNTENFEPMTKPVDLRITYDLGSNDDELTTPLTSRDLIIVPNLFRDYKKGEIYTKLMHELDHCGIPHERLLKMWHGNDKIDGTHLIVDDHSSWKAECPTFDLVVNRLKKFFRLDIKATRFNWYKDTSQWKPFHFDAAAVKPQIAAIQNFTVGISFGATRDAAFEHAKTKTVVSVPQPDGCVYAFSKDTNMIWRHGILQDVPVREEGRISVIAWGWVDDMKDVGANSPTAPSTRDA
;
A
#
# COMPACT_ATOMS: atom_id res chain seq x y z
N MET A 1 6.60 -78.60 19.42
CA MET A 1 6.70 -77.44 20.34
C MET A 1 7.89 -76.60 19.92
N ALA A 2 7.84 -75.29 20.20
CA ALA A 2 8.96 -74.33 20.27
C ALA A 2 10.10 -74.38 19.22
N VAL A 3 10.18 -73.28 18.45
CA VAL A 3 11.38 -72.54 18.01
C VAL A 3 12.78 -73.13 18.33
N ASP A 4 13.69 -73.12 17.34
CA ASP A 4 14.63 -71.99 17.24
C ASP A 4 15.26 -71.80 15.84
N VAL A 5 15.96 -70.68 15.68
CA VAL A 5 16.51 -70.08 14.46
C VAL A 5 17.93 -70.59 14.16
N LEU A 6 18.34 -70.51 12.88
CA LEU A 6 19.65 -70.07 12.34
C LEU A 6 20.10 -70.90 11.13
N ALA A 7 20.03 -70.28 9.94
CA ALA A 7 20.83 -70.65 8.78
C ALA A 7 21.70 -69.44 8.42
N THR A 8 23.00 -69.65 8.30
CA THR A 8 24.01 -68.60 8.15
C THR A 8 24.31 -68.31 6.68
N ASP A 9 24.08 -67.09 6.22
CA ASP A 9 24.64 -66.59 4.96
C ASP A 9 26.10 -66.19 5.14
N LEU A 10 26.95 -66.69 4.24
CA LEU A 10 28.27 -66.15 3.94
C LEU A 10 28.28 -65.74 2.47
N GLN A 11 28.13 -64.44 2.18
CA GLN A 11 28.64 -63.93 0.90
C GLN A 11 29.04 -62.45 0.92
N GLU A 12 30.36 -62.28 0.76
CA GLU A 12 31.11 -61.24 0.03
C GLU A 12 30.59 -59.79 -0.02
N SER A 13 31.46 -58.91 0.48
CA SER A 13 31.38 -57.46 0.40
C SER A 13 31.36 -56.92 -1.03
N ALA A 14 30.28 -56.22 -1.41
CA ALA A 14 30.32 -55.19 -2.44
C ALA A 14 30.83 -53.86 -1.83
N PRO A 15 31.57 -53.03 -2.59
CA PRO A 15 32.28 -51.89 -2.03
C PRO A 15 31.33 -50.74 -1.63
N ALA A 16 31.66 -50.08 -0.53
CA ALA A 16 30.99 -48.85 -0.11
C ALA A 16 31.09 -47.78 -1.22
N MET A 17 29.96 -47.49 -1.88
CA MET A 17 29.86 -46.27 -2.69
C MET A 17 29.95 -45.08 -1.75
N ALA A 18 31.14 -44.48 -1.68
CA ALA A 18 31.36 -43.23 -0.98
C ALA A 18 30.32 -42.19 -1.43
N ALA A 19 29.38 -41.87 -0.54
CA ALA A 19 28.39 -40.85 -0.78
C ALA A 19 29.13 -39.53 -1.04
N ARG A 20 29.17 -39.10 -2.30
CA ARG A 20 29.80 -37.84 -2.70
C ARG A 20 28.99 -36.69 -2.12
N THR A 21 29.41 -36.23 -0.94
CA THR A 21 28.85 -35.09 -0.21
C THR A 21 28.62 -33.93 -1.17
N SER A 22 27.43 -33.32 -1.12
CA SER A 22 27.07 -32.22 -2.00
C SER A 22 28.01 -31.03 -1.76
N LEU A 23 28.89 -30.75 -2.72
CA LEU A 23 29.85 -29.63 -2.71
C LEU A 23 29.20 -28.24 -2.87
N ASN A 24 27.91 -28.13 -2.59
CA ASN A 24 27.05 -26.99 -2.90
C ASN A 24 26.12 -26.75 -1.71
N PHE A 25 25.73 -25.49 -1.52
CA PHE A 25 24.72 -25.11 -0.54
C PHE A 25 23.36 -25.73 -0.87
N GLU A 26 22.67 -26.22 0.15
CA GLU A 26 21.30 -26.72 0.06
C GLU A 26 20.39 -25.70 0.76
N ASP A 27 19.60 -25.00 -0.03
CA ASP A 27 18.53 -24.12 0.46
C ASP A 27 17.33 -24.94 0.92
N VAL A 28 16.49 -24.35 1.79
CA VAL A 28 15.31 -25.01 2.38
C VAL A 28 14.32 -25.51 1.30
N ALA A 29 14.26 -24.84 0.15
CA ALA A 29 13.41 -25.23 -0.99
C ALA A 29 14.11 -26.18 -1.99
N GLY A 30 15.39 -26.50 -1.79
CA GLY A 30 16.20 -27.36 -2.68
C GLY A 30 16.43 -26.80 -4.10
N LEU A 31 16.10 -25.53 -4.37
CA LEU A 31 16.18 -24.92 -5.68
C LEU A 31 17.61 -24.88 -6.22
N PHE A 32 18.62 -24.77 -5.35
CA PHE A 32 20.03 -24.76 -5.74
C PHE A 32 20.51 -26.10 -6.33
N LYS A 33 19.78 -27.20 -6.06
CA LYS A 33 20.02 -28.52 -6.67
C LYS A 33 19.60 -28.58 -8.14
N THR A 34 18.69 -27.70 -8.59
CA THR A 34 18.21 -27.62 -9.98
C THR A 34 19.20 -26.92 -10.94
N VAL A 35 20.24 -26.26 -10.41
CA VAL A 35 21.20 -25.47 -11.18
C VAL A 35 22.27 -26.33 -11.82
N CYS A 36 22.59 -26.05 -13.09
CA CYS A 36 23.57 -26.82 -13.85
C CYS A 36 25.01 -26.61 -13.33
N ARG A 37 25.55 -27.66 -12.68
CA ARG A 37 26.92 -27.66 -12.12
C ARG A 37 28.00 -27.39 -13.18
N THR A 38 27.83 -27.92 -14.39
CA THR A 38 28.77 -27.70 -15.51
C THR A 38 28.79 -26.23 -15.93
N PHE A 39 27.60 -25.62 -16.04
CA PHE A 39 27.45 -24.21 -16.36
C PHE A 39 28.03 -23.31 -15.26
N MET A 40 27.76 -23.58 -13.99
CA MET A 40 28.28 -22.75 -12.90
C MET A 40 29.81 -22.79 -12.78
N ARG A 41 30.45 -23.92 -13.13
CA ARG A 41 31.92 -24.07 -13.11
C ARG A 41 32.63 -23.51 -14.34
N LYS A 42 32.03 -23.63 -15.54
CA LYS A 42 32.71 -23.26 -16.82
C LYS A 42 32.06 -22.11 -17.59
N LYS A 43 30.92 -21.58 -17.11
CA LYS A 43 30.02 -20.59 -17.75
C LYS A 43 29.56 -20.93 -19.18
N LYS A 44 29.85 -22.15 -19.64
CA LYS A 44 29.36 -22.79 -20.87
C LYS A 44 28.93 -24.22 -20.53
N CYS A 45 27.76 -24.62 -21.00
CA CYS A 45 27.29 -26.01 -20.93
C CYS A 45 27.25 -26.57 -22.36
N PRO A 46 27.89 -27.72 -22.65
CA PRO A 46 27.91 -28.29 -24.00
C PRO A 46 26.61 -29.02 -24.39
N ARG A 47 25.63 -29.11 -23.48
CA ARG A 47 24.33 -29.75 -23.73
C ARG A 47 23.37 -28.73 -24.33
N ALA A 48 22.92 -28.95 -25.57
CA ALA A 48 21.94 -28.11 -26.25
C ALA A 48 20.64 -27.96 -25.42
N ASN A 49 20.05 -29.08 -25.00
CA ASN A 49 18.84 -29.13 -24.17
C ASN A 49 19.20 -29.56 -22.74
N CYS A 50 19.82 -28.65 -21.96
CA CYS A 50 20.19 -28.96 -20.57
C CYS A 50 18.99 -28.83 -19.64
N LYS A 51 18.56 -29.94 -19.01
CA LYS A 51 17.47 -29.99 -18.03
C LYS A 51 17.72 -29.28 -16.68
N PHE A 52 18.80 -28.51 -16.56
CA PHE A 52 19.23 -27.85 -15.32
C PHE A 52 19.44 -26.35 -15.59
N VAL A 53 19.07 -25.51 -14.62
CA VAL A 53 19.00 -24.05 -14.78
C VAL A 53 20.37 -23.44 -15.10
N HIS A 54 20.39 -22.51 -16.06
CA HIS A 54 21.58 -21.78 -16.54
C HIS A 54 21.56 -20.29 -16.10
N ASP A 55 21.55 -20.03 -14.79
CA ASP A 55 21.52 -18.66 -14.28
C ASP A 55 22.90 -17.95 -14.39
N LYS A 56 22.96 -16.89 -15.21
CA LYS A 56 24.16 -16.04 -15.42
C LYS A 56 24.37 -15.01 -14.31
N GLN A 57 23.31 -14.64 -13.59
CA GLN A 57 23.33 -13.64 -12.53
C GLN A 57 23.56 -14.26 -11.14
N LEU A 58 23.29 -15.56 -10.96
CA LEU A 58 23.60 -16.31 -9.73
C LEU A 58 25.08 -16.23 -9.32
N CYS A 59 25.31 -15.91 -8.05
CA CYS A 59 26.62 -15.84 -7.42
C CYS A 59 27.23 -17.23 -7.27
N VAL A 60 28.36 -17.46 -7.94
CA VAL A 60 29.03 -18.78 -7.96
C VAL A 60 29.59 -19.16 -6.59
N HIS A 61 30.01 -18.18 -5.78
CA HIS A 61 30.52 -18.44 -4.43
C HIS A 61 29.38 -18.88 -3.51
N PHE A 62 28.32 -18.06 -3.43
CA PHE A 62 27.13 -18.36 -2.63
C PHE A 62 26.49 -19.71 -3.00
N TRP A 63 26.32 -20.01 -4.30
CA TRP A 63 25.81 -21.31 -4.76
C TRP A 63 26.67 -22.51 -4.33
N LYS A 64 27.98 -22.31 -4.13
CA LYS A 64 28.90 -23.36 -3.71
C LYS A 64 28.98 -23.49 -2.17
N THR A 65 28.92 -22.39 -1.42
CA THR A 65 29.28 -22.37 0.01
C THR A 65 28.18 -21.87 0.95
N GLY A 66 27.08 -21.31 0.44
CA GLY A 66 26.02 -20.67 1.23
C GLY A 66 26.41 -19.32 1.82
N LYS A 67 27.61 -18.83 1.51
CA LYS A 67 28.16 -17.57 2.03
C LYS A 67 28.76 -16.76 0.89
N CYS A 68 28.47 -15.47 0.86
CA CYS A 68 29.10 -14.54 -0.07
C CYS A 68 30.32 -13.87 0.57
N ARG A 69 31.27 -13.40 -0.24
CA ARG A 69 32.40 -12.57 0.22
C ARG A 69 32.06 -11.09 0.30
N PHE A 70 30.88 -10.71 -0.19
CA PHE A 70 30.44 -9.32 -0.37
C PHE A 70 29.08 -9.04 0.27
N ASN A 71 28.45 -10.03 0.93
CA ASN A 71 27.10 -9.92 1.53
C ASN A 71 26.13 -9.11 0.65
N ASP A 72 25.64 -7.97 1.13
CA ASP A 72 24.67 -7.12 0.43
C ASP A 72 25.28 -6.29 -0.72
N ASP A 73 26.59 -6.03 -0.72
CA ASP A 73 27.32 -5.43 -1.86
C ASP A 73 27.48 -6.40 -3.04
N CYS A 74 26.96 -7.63 -2.94
CA CYS A 74 27.08 -8.60 -4.01
C CYS A 74 26.20 -8.25 -5.23
N ARG A 75 26.85 -7.80 -6.30
CA ARG A 75 26.23 -7.56 -7.63
C ARG A 75 25.80 -8.85 -8.37
N LYS A 76 25.46 -9.92 -7.65
CA LYS A 76 25.07 -11.25 -8.15
C LYS A 76 24.02 -11.89 -7.24
N ASN A 77 23.05 -12.58 -7.82
CA ASN A 77 21.89 -13.13 -7.12
C ASN A 77 22.32 -14.19 -6.10
N HIS A 78 21.70 -14.17 -4.91
CA HIS A 78 21.81 -15.22 -3.87
C HIS A 78 20.59 -16.16 -3.87
N PHE A 79 19.90 -16.25 -5.00
CA PHE A 79 18.71 -17.06 -5.26
C PHE A 79 18.76 -17.58 -6.70
N VAL A 80 18.05 -18.67 -7.00
CA VAL A 80 18.02 -19.26 -8.35
C VAL A 80 16.90 -18.62 -9.17
N THR A 81 17.27 -17.99 -10.29
CA THR A 81 16.29 -17.51 -11.27
C THR A 81 15.87 -18.67 -12.17
N VAL A 82 14.63 -19.16 -12.03
CA VAL A 82 14.07 -20.18 -12.94
C VAL A 82 13.39 -19.47 -14.11
N LEU A 83 13.98 -19.60 -15.31
CA LEU A 83 13.32 -19.20 -16.55
C LEU A 83 12.34 -20.30 -16.97
N ALA A 84 11.06 -19.97 -17.08
CA ALA A 84 10.07 -20.86 -17.68
C ALA A 84 10.40 -21.08 -19.16
N SER A 85 10.58 -22.34 -19.56
CA SER A 85 10.97 -22.69 -20.93
C SER A 85 9.75 -22.78 -21.84
N ASN A 86 9.50 -21.73 -22.64
CA ASN A 86 9.07 -21.86 -24.04
C ASN A 86 9.07 -20.48 -24.75
N GLY A 87 9.71 -20.39 -25.91
CA GLY A 87 9.50 -19.34 -26.93
C GLY A 87 9.86 -17.88 -26.60
N ASN A 88 11.10 -17.47 -26.93
CA ASN A 88 11.51 -16.10 -27.30
C ASN A 88 10.79 -14.88 -26.68
N ASN A 89 11.00 -14.63 -25.38
CA ASN A 89 11.59 -13.40 -24.82
C ASN A 89 11.46 -13.42 -23.29
N GLY A 90 12.44 -14.02 -22.62
CA GLY A 90 12.33 -14.39 -21.21
C GLY A 90 12.42 -13.21 -20.24
N VAL A 91 11.31 -12.92 -19.55
CA VAL A 91 11.28 -12.07 -18.36
C VAL A 91 11.86 -12.84 -17.16
N ILE A 92 12.74 -12.17 -16.42
CA ILE A 92 13.47 -12.70 -15.26
C ILE A 92 12.63 -12.50 -14.00
N VAL A 93 12.28 -13.59 -13.29
CA VAL A 93 11.57 -13.53 -12.00
C VAL A 93 12.55 -13.83 -10.87
N ALA A 94 12.69 -12.88 -9.94
CA ALA A 94 13.55 -12.95 -8.78
C ALA A 94 12.74 -13.09 -7.48
N ALA A 95 13.29 -13.80 -6.49
CA ALA A 95 12.73 -13.94 -5.14
C ALA A 95 13.85 -13.79 -4.10
N THR A 96 13.71 -12.88 -3.15
CA THR A 96 14.79 -12.48 -2.21
C THR A 96 14.28 -12.13 -0.82
N ASN A 97 15.10 -12.47 0.19
CA ASN A 97 15.09 -11.95 1.55
C ASN A 97 16.53 -11.49 1.95
N VAL A 98 16.64 -10.35 2.65
CA VAL A 98 17.35 -10.08 3.94
C VAL A 98 18.86 -10.44 4.12
N SER A 99 19.76 -9.64 4.73
CA SER A 99 19.90 -8.17 5.02
C SER A 99 21.22 -7.84 5.78
N SER A 100 21.67 -6.57 5.77
CA SER A 100 22.59 -5.94 6.76
C SER A 100 22.31 -4.40 6.84
N GLU A 101 21.89 -3.85 7.99
CA GLU A 101 22.68 -3.21 9.08
C GLU A 101 23.41 -1.90 8.65
N GLU A 102 23.44 -0.77 9.39
CA GLU A 102 23.69 -0.57 10.84
C GLU A 102 22.81 0.55 11.51
N VAL A 103 23.29 1.11 12.65
CA VAL A 103 22.55 1.96 13.65
C VAL A 103 23.38 3.24 14.05
N PRO A 104 23.15 4.06 15.12
CA PRO A 104 22.97 5.53 14.96
C PRO A 104 23.88 6.45 15.83
N LEU A 105 23.42 7.70 16.10
CA LEU A 105 23.88 8.80 17.02
C LEU A 105 24.35 10.09 16.28
N GLU A 106 24.10 11.35 16.71
CA GLU A 106 23.31 11.91 17.83
C GLU A 106 22.98 13.43 17.67
N LYS A 107 22.03 13.93 18.49
CA LYS A 107 21.88 15.31 19.04
C LYS A 107 21.78 16.56 18.13
N LYS A 108 20.67 17.29 18.28
CA LYS A 108 20.66 18.61 18.98
C LYS A 108 19.26 19.04 19.49
N LYS A 109 19.26 19.88 20.53
CA LYS A 109 18.09 20.39 21.27
C LYS A 109 17.53 21.68 20.65
N HIS A 110 16.27 22.02 20.96
CA HIS A 110 15.74 23.31 21.47
C HIS A 110 14.21 23.31 21.23
N ALA A 111 13.34 23.30 22.24
CA ALA A 111 13.06 24.29 23.30
C ALA A 111 11.73 25.03 22.99
N GLU A 112 10.83 25.07 23.98
CA GLU A 112 9.40 25.40 23.83
C GLU A 112 9.11 26.90 23.81
N LYS A 113 7.96 27.28 23.23
CA LYS A 113 6.99 28.13 23.96
C LYS A 113 5.59 28.07 23.35
N ALA A 114 4.61 27.81 24.21
CA ALA A 114 3.19 27.95 23.90
C ALA A 114 2.63 29.24 24.55
N THR A 115 1.59 29.81 23.95
CA THR A 115 0.66 30.74 24.62
C THR A 115 -0.74 30.54 24.04
N GLU A 116 -1.65 30.02 24.86
CA GLU A 116 -3.09 30.18 24.68
C GLU A 116 -3.49 31.66 24.89
N LEU A 117 -4.68 32.04 24.42
CA LEU A 117 -5.63 32.85 25.20
C LEU A 117 -7.02 32.80 24.54
N GLY A 118 -8.07 32.70 25.37
CA GLY A 118 -9.42 32.32 24.92
C GLY A 118 -10.32 33.44 24.42
N VAL A 119 -11.46 33.04 23.83
CA VAL A 119 -12.53 33.91 23.31
C VAL A 119 -13.83 33.65 24.08
N LYS A 120 -14.56 34.70 24.48
CA LYS A 120 -16.01 34.70 24.81
C LYS A 120 -16.57 36.15 24.79
N PRO A 121 -17.91 36.39 24.73
CA PRO A 121 -18.46 37.17 23.61
C PRO A 121 -19.48 38.26 24.02
N LYS A 122 -20.10 38.94 23.03
CA LYS A 122 -21.40 39.68 23.03
C LYS A 122 -21.65 40.21 21.60
N THR A 123 -22.73 39.94 20.84
CA THR A 123 -24.21 40.06 20.96
C THR A 123 -24.81 41.42 20.58
N ASN A 124 -25.91 41.36 19.80
CA ASN A 124 -26.91 42.38 19.39
C ASN A 124 -26.53 43.29 18.19
N ARG A 125 -27.35 43.40 17.12
CA ARG A 125 -28.73 43.97 16.99
C ARG A 125 -28.79 45.46 17.36
N SER A 126 -29.43 46.38 16.61
CA SER A 126 -29.92 46.40 15.22
C SER A 126 -30.60 47.76 14.92
N LYS A 127 -30.56 48.17 13.63
CA LYS A 127 -31.54 49.03 12.91
C LYS A 127 -31.61 50.56 13.11
N ASN A 128 -31.85 51.19 11.94
CA ASN A 128 -32.50 52.48 11.61
C ASN A 128 -31.77 53.78 11.99
N GLU A 129 -31.59 54.77 11.09
CA GLU A 129 -32.60 55.58 10.35
C GLU A 129 -33.47 56.39 11.32
N GLU A 130 -33.68 57.71 11.17
CA GLU A 130 -33.61 58.59 9.99
C GLU A 130 -33.52 60.09 10.45
N ILE A 131 -33.27 61.05 9.53
CA ILE A 131 -33.85 62.44 9.50
C ILE A 131 -33.71 63.34 10.77
N THR A 132 -33.15 64.57 10.77
CA THR A 132 -33.46 65.74 9.93
C THR A 132 -32.38 66.86 10.01
N LYS A 133 -32.45 67.81 9.07
CA LYS A 133 -31.78 69.13 8.99
C LYS A 133 -32.00 70.02 10.23
N ASN A 134 -31.06 70.94 10.56
CA ASN A 134 -31.27 72.39 10.32
C ASN A 134 -30.13 73.37 10.76
N VAL A 135 -30.06 74.48 10.00
CA VAL A 135 -29.68 75.88 10.37
C VAL A 135 -28.21 76.27 10.64
N GLU A 136 -27.67 76.98 9.63
CA GLU A 136 -26.91 78.26 9.61
C GLU A 136 -25.78 78.66 10.59
N LYS A 137 -24.69 79.16 9.95
CA LYS A 137 -23.85 80.36 10.26
C LYS A 137 -23.23 80.53 11.66
N GLN A 138 -21.89 80.63 11.70
CA GLN A 138 -21.22 81.95 11.74
C GLN A 138 -19.69 81.85 11.51
N ASP A 139 -19.07 83.00 11.26
CA ASP A 139 -17.65 83.21 10.91
C ASP A 139 -16.64 82.79 11.99
N GLY A 140 -15.39 82.54 11.58
CA GLY A 140 -14.31 82.22 12.52
C GLY A 140 -12.97 81.91 11.85
N ASP A 141 -12.29 82.94 11.35
CA ASP A 141 -10.95 82.84 10.76
C ASP A 141 -9.92 82.17 11.71
N LYS A 142 -9.25 81.11 11.23
CA LYS A 142 -8.05 80.51 11.88
C LYS A 142 -7.28 79.55 10.95
N LYS A 143 -6.10 80.01 10.53
CA LYS A 143 -4.96 79.28 9.93
C LYS A 143 -5.06 77.74 9.95
N VAL A 144 -5.42 77.14 8.83
CA VAL A 144 -5.19 75.70 8.58
C VAL A 144 -3.71 75.49 8.26
N SER A 145 -2.97 74.96 9.24
CA SER A 145 -1.67 74.36 8.97
C SER A 145 -1.86 73.16 8.03
N LYS A 146 -1.10 73.11 6.93
CA LYS A 146 -1.09 71.96 6.01
C LYS A 146 -0.44 70.76 6.70
N ILE A 147 -1.20 70.07 7.56
CA ILE A 147 -0.90 68.69 7.93
C ILE A 147 -0.99 67.89 6.63
N LYS A 148 0.18 67.59 6.06
CA LYS A 148 0.31 66.55 5.03
C LYS A 148 -0.12 65.25 5.69
N LYS A 149 -1.42 64.91 5.59
CA LYS A 149 -1.89 63.54 5.82
C LYS A 149 -1.11 62.68 4.84
N ASN A 150 -0.12 61.96 5.37
CA ASN A 150 0.49 60.84 4.68
C ASN A 150 -0.64 59.82 4.53
N ASP A 151 -1.37 59.91 3.42
CA ASP A 151 -2.42 58.97 3.03
C ASP A 151 -1.72 57.66 2.62
N ARG A 152 -1.11 57.00 3.61
CA ARG A 152 -0.66 55.61 3.54
C ARG A 152 -1.93 54.77 3.46
N ARG A 153 -2.60 54.83 2.31
CA ARG A 153 -3.58 53.84 1.88
C ARG A 153 -2.90 52.50 2.08
N GLN A 154 -3.36 51.76 3.09
CA GLN A 154 -2.90 50.39 3.27
C GLN A 154 -3.20 49.69 1.96
N VAL A 155 -2.16 49.17 1.31
CA VAL A 155 -2.33 48.36 0.11
C VAL A 155 -3.13 47.16 0.56
N VAL A 156 -4.42 47.16 0.22
CA VAL A 156 -5.33 46.07 0.55
C VAL A 156 -4.76 44.84 -0.15
N LYS A 157 -4.14 43.95 0.62
CA LYS A 157 -3.59 42.71 0.09
C LYS A 157 -4.74 41.93 -0.52
N LYS A 158 -4.77 41.83 -1.84
CA LYS A 158 -5.71 40.97 -2.55
C LYS A 158 -5.35 39.53 -2.17
N ASN A 159 -6.35 38.79 -1.70
CA ASN A 159 -6.25 37.37 -1.35
C ASN A 159 -6.43 36.44 -2.57
N THR A 160 -6.80 37.02 -3.73
CA THR A 160 -6.91 36.32 -5.00
C THR A 160 -5.77 36.76 -5.92
N GLU A 161 -4.89 35.82 -6.25
CA GLU A 161 -3.66 36.09 -7.01
C GLU A 161 -3.77 35.71 -8.49
N ASN A 162 -4.61 34.72 -8.83
CA ASN A 162 -4.85 34.29 -10.20
C ASN A 162 -6.36 34.28 -10.54
N PHE A 163 -6.68 34.70 -11.76
CA PHE A 163 -8.02 34.72 -12.35
C PHE A 163 -8.14 33.82 -13.59
N GLU A 164 -7.03 33.25 -14.07
CA GLU A 164 -7.03 32.22 -15.11
C GLU A 164 -7.56 30.89 -14.53
N PRO A 165 -8.58 30.26 -15.14
CA PRO A 165 -9.09 28.97 -14.68
C PRO A 165 -8.02 27.88 -14.69
N MET A 166 -7.96 27.07 -13.63
CA MET A 166 -7.07 25.91 -13.56
C MET A 166 -7.59 24.80 -14.50
N THR A 167 -6.94 24.64 -15.66
CA THR A 167 -7.29 23.62 -16.67
C THR A 167 -6.44 22.36 -16.60
N LYS A 168 -5.29 22.40 -15.91
CA LYS A 168 -4.42 21.22 -15.73
C LYS A 168 -5.10 20.17 -14.82
N PRO A 169 -4.84 18.87 -15.04
CA PRO A 169 -5.24 17.81 -14.12
C PRO A 169 -4.87 18.10 -12.65
N VAL A 170 -5.73 17.66 -11.74
CA VAL A 170 -5.41 17.57 -10.31
C VAL A 170 -4.63 16.29 -10.03
N ASP A 171 -3.72 16.34 -9.06
CA ASP A 171 -2.92 15.18 -8.65
C ASP A 171 -3.77 14.12 -7.91
N LEU A 172 -4.87 14.54 -7.29
CA LEU A 172 -5.87 13.70 -6.60
C LEU A 172 -7.26 14.31 -6.75
N ARG A 173 -8.26 13.51 -7.15
CA ARG A 173 -9.68 13.88 -7.11
C ARG A 173 -10.38 13.03 -6.04
N ILE A 174 -10.77 13.66 -4.93
CA ILE A 174 -11.62 12.97 -3.93
C ILE A 174 -13.07 13.12 -4.36
N THR A 175 -13.80 12.00 -4.39
CA THR A 175 -15.25 11.96 -4.66
C THR A 175 -15.90 10.90 -3.77
N TYR A 176 -17.22 10.79 -3.81
CA TYR A 176 -17.98 9.83 -3.04
C TYR A 176 -19.14 9.27 -3.85
N ASP A 177 -19.59 8.07 -3.47
CA ASP A 177 -20.85 7.49 -3.91
C ASP A 177 -21.65 7.10 -2.65
N LEU A 178 -22.95 7.40 -2.60
CA LEU A 178 -23.79 7.11 -1.42
C LEU A 178 -24.51 5.76 -1.51
N GLY A 179 -24.23 4.97 -2.54
CA GLY A 179 -24.86 3.67 -2.80
C GLY A 179 -24.76 2.67 -1.64
N SER A 180 -25.71 1.73 -1.68
CA SER A 180 -26.05 0.74 -0.67
C SER A 180 -25.70 -0.68 -1.11
N ASN A 181 -26.07 -1.67 -0.31
CA ASN A 181 -25.82 -3.10 -0.55
C ASN A 181 -26.38 -3.63 -1.89
N ASP A 182 -27.43 -3.00 -2.42
CA ASP A 182 -28.10 -3.47 -3.64
C ASP A 182 -27.68 -2.72 -4.91
N ASP A 183 -26.95 -1.61 -4.76
CA ASP A 183 -26.56 -0.73 -5.86
C ASP A 183 -25.30 -1.19 -6.62
N GLU A 184 -25.05 -0.54 -7.76
CA GLU A 184 -23.75 -0.46 -8.42
C GLU A 184 -23.21 0.97 -8.32
N LEU A 185 -21.89 1.13 -8.50
CA LEU A 185 -21.24 2.44 -8.55
C LEU A 185 -21.84 3.28 -9.68
N THR A 186 -22.42 4.42 -9.31
CA THR A 186 -23.00 5.39 -10.26
C THR A 186 -22.01 6.48 -10.65
N THR A 187 -21.04 6.75 -9.77
CA THR A 187 -20.05 7.82 -9.92
C THR A 187 -19.03 7.53 -11.04
N PRO A 188 -18.94 8.36 -12.09
CA PRO A 188 -18.01 8.13 -13.19
C PRO A 188 -16.54 8.23 -12.77
N LEU A 189 -15.80 7.13 -12.97
CA LEU A 189 -14.41 6.97 -12.57
C LEU A 189 -13.43 7.77 -13.43
N THR A 190 -12.41 8.32 -12.80
CA THR A 190 -11.17 8.73 -13.47
C THR A 190 -9.94 8.05 -12.89
N SER A 191 -8.84 8.08 -13.66
CA SER A 191 -7.55 7.52 -13.27
C SER A 191 -6.97 8.19 -12.00
N ARG A 192 -7.39 9.42 -11.66
CA ARG A 192 -6.92 10.23 -10.50
C ARG A 192 -7.83 10.16 -9.27
N ASP A 193 -8.77 9.22 -9.23
CA ASP A 193 -9.78 9.18 -8.17
C ASP A 193 -9.28 8.56 -6.86
N LEU A 194 -9.81 9.10 -5.77
CA LEU A 194 -10.03 8.47 -4.48
C LEU A 194 -11.53 8.59 -4.15
N ILE A 195 -12.21 7.46 -4.07
CA ILE A 195 -13.66 7.35 -3.86
C ILE A 195 -13.94 6.86 -2.45
N ILE A 196 -14.97 7.42 -1.83
CA ILE A 196 -15.48 7.02 -0.51
C ILE A 196 -16.90 6.49 -0.70
N VAL A 197 -17.20 5.30 -0.16
CA VAL A 197 -18.55 4.72 -0.18
C VAL A 197 -18.95 4.39 1.27
N PRO A 198 -19.62 5.33 1.98
CA PRO A 198 -19.86 5.21 3.42
C PRO A 198 -21.07 4.33 3.77
N ASN A 199 -21.91 3.97 2.78
CA ASN A 199 -23.20 3.32 3.01
C ASN A 199 -23.26 1.85 2.58
N LEU A 200 -22.22 1.29 1.94
CA LEU A 200 -22.27 -0.03 1.30
C LEU A 200 -22.53 -1.20 2.27
N PHE A 201 -22.20 -1.02 3.55
CA PHE A 201 -22.43 -2.01 4.63
C PHE A 201 -23.33 -1.48 5.75
N ARG A 202 -24.16 -0.45 5.46
CA ARG A 202 -25.01 0.23 6.46
C ARG A 202 -26.25 -0.56 6.88
N ASP A 203 -26.52 -1.66 6.18
CA ASP A 203 -27.48 -2.72 6.52
C ASP A 203 -27.06 -3.55 7.76
N TYR A 204 -25.76 -3.53 8.10
CA TYR A 204 -25.24 -4.17 9.32
C TYR A 204 -25.16 -3.21 10.50
N LYS A 205 -25.30 -3.76 11.72
CA LYS A 205 -25.05 -2.99 12.94
C LYS A 205 -23.56 -2.71 13.10
N LYS A 206 -23.22 -1.58 13.73
CA LYS A 206 -21.83 -1.20 13.99
C LYS A 206 -21.07 -2.34 14.72
N GLY A 207 -19.97 -2.80 14.15
CA GLY A 207 -19.12 -3.86 14.68
C GLY A 207 -19.63 -5.29 14.45
N GLU A 208 -20.77 -5.47 13.77
CA GLU A 208 -21.34 -6.80 13.51
C GLU A 208 -20.45 -7.63 12.57
N ILE A 209 -20.02 -7.03 11.45
CA ILE A 209 -19.12 -7.70 10.49
C ILE A 209 -17.74 -7.95 11.11
N TYR A 210 -17.22 -7.02 11.91
CA TYR A 210 -15.97 -7.23 12.67
C TYR A 210 -16.06 -8.48 13.55
N THR A 211 -17.13 -8.57 14.35
CA THR A 211 -17.35 -9.70 15.26
C THR A 211 -17.49 -11.03 14.52
N LYS A 212 -18.23 -11.06 13.40
CA LYS A 212 -18.38 -12.26 12.56
C LYS A 212 -17.05 -12.71 11.95
N LEU A 213 -16.30 -11.79 11.35
CA LEU A 213 -15.00 -12.10 10.74
C LEU A 213 -13.98 -12.62 11.76
N MET A 214 -13.91 -12.02 12.96
CA MET A 214 -13.04 -12.54 14.02
C MET A 214 -13.49 -13.91 14.50
N HIS A 215 -14.79 -14.10 14.76
CA HIS A 215 -15.33 -15.39 15.18
C HIS A 215 -15.08 -16.49 14.13
N GLU A 216 -15.25 -16.21 12.85
CA GLU A 216 -14.97 -17.15 11.77
C GLU A 216 -13.47 -17.50 11.67
N LEU A 217 -12.57 -16.51 11.85
CA LEU A 217 -11.12 -16.77 11.91
C LEU A 217 -10.73 -17.62 13.13
N ASP A 218 -11.27 -17.31 14.32
CA ASP A 218 -11.01 -18.06 15.56
C ASP A 218 -11.46 -19.54 15.45
N HIS A 219 -12.46 -19.82 14.61
CA HIS A 219 -13.06 -21.14 14.42
C HIS A 219 -12.70 -21.84 13.09
N CYS A 220 -11.85 -21.26 12.23
CA CYS A 220 -11.51 -21.82 10.91
C CYS A 220 -10.63 -23.10 10.94
N GLY A 221 -10.38 -23.68 12.14
CA GLY A 221 -9.57 -24.88 12.33
C GLY A 221 -8.06 -24.69 12.20
N ILE A 222 -7.57 -23.46 11.97
CA ILE A 222 -6.14 -23.15 11.83
C ILE A 222 -5.66 -22.32 13.03
N PRO A 223 -4.68 -22.79 13.83
CA PRO A 223 -4.13 -22.04 14.95
C PRO A 223 -3.56 -20.67 14.54
N HIS A 224 -3.75 -19.67 15.40
CA HIS A 224 -3.38 -18.27 15.13
C HIS A 224 -1.92 -18.06 14.77
N GLU A 225 -0.99 -18.84 15.34
CA GLU A 225 0.45 -18.71 15.04
C GLU A 225 0.81 -19.18 13.61
N ARG A 226 -0.08 -19.94 12.97
CA ARG A 226 0.05 -20.38 11.56
C ARG A 226 -0.76 -19.50 10.62
N LEU A 227 -1.91 -19.02 11.09
CA LEU A 227 -2.89 -18.25 10.32
C LEU A 227 -2.52 -16.77 10.19
N LEU A 228 -2.08 -16.14 11.28
CA LEU A 228 -1.81 -14.72 11.38
C LEU A 228 -0.31 -14.45 11.28
N LYS A 229 0.08 -13.63 10.29
CA LYS A 229 1.48 -13.27 10.04
C LYS A 229 1.68 -11.78 10.28
N MET A 230 2.70 -11.42 11.05
CA MET A 230 3.10 -10.03 11.19
C MET A 230 3.65 -9.50 9.86
N TRP A 231 3.29 -8.28 9.50
CA TRP A 231 3.59 -7.70 8.18
C TRP A 231 4.35 -6.37 8.28
N HIS A 232 5.14 -6.07 7.25
CA HIS A 232 6.13 -4.98 7.23
C HIS A 232 7.18 -5.04 8.35
N GLY A 233 7.49 -6.25 8.84
CA GLY A 233 8.65 -6.50 9.69
C GLY A 233 9.98 -6.26 8.99
N ASN A 234 11.03 -6.07 9.79
CA ASN A 234 12.42 -5.96 9.38
C ASN A 234 13.35 -6.38 10.54
N ASP A 235 14.63 -6.04 10.46
CA ASP A 235 15.66 -6.25 11.47
C ASP A 235 15.40 -5.57 12.83
N LYS A 236 14.49 -4.57 12.87
CA LYS A 236 14.25 -3.69 14.03
C LYS A 236 12.84 -3.84 14.63
N ILE A 237 11.86 -4.29 13.85
CA ILE A 237 10.48 -4.55 14.29
C ILE A 237 9.95 -5.85 13.69
N ASP A 238 9.21 -6.64 14.49
CA ASP A 238 8.50 -7.83 14.01
C ASP A 238 7.45 -7.48 12.92
N GLY A 239 6.87 -6.28 13.03
CA GLY A 239 6.11 -5.61 11.98
C GLY A 239 5.10 -4.63 12.56
N THR A 240 4.16 -4.20 11.71
CA THR A 240 3.29 -3.04 12.03
C THR A 240 1.82 -3.40 12.19
N HIS A 241 1.39 -4.55 11.66
CA HIS A 241 0.03 -5.10 11.75
C HIS A 241 0.03 -6.57 11.30
N LEU A 242 -1.07 -7.29 11.57
CA LEU A 242 -1.23 -8.68 11.15
C LEU A 242 -1.93 -8.79 9.80
N ILE A 243 -1.59 -9.82 9.04
CA ILE A 243 -2.37 -10.29 7.89
C ILE A 243 -2.77 -11.75 8.10
N VAL A 244 -3.88 -12.16 7.49
CA VAL A 244 -4.24 -13.58 7.41
C VAL A 244 -3.52 -14.20 6.21
N ASP A 245 -3.01 -15.43 6.36
CA ASP A 245 -2.25 -16.11 5.32
C ASP A 245 -3.11 -16.50 4.11
N ASP A 246 -2.99 -15.75 3.02
CA ASP A 246 -3.66 -16.01 1.73
C ASP A 246 -3.32 -17.38 1.11
N HIS A 247 -2.27 -18.06 1.59
CA HIS A 247 -1.89 -19.40 1.13
C HIS A 247 -2.53 -20.55 1.92
N SER A 248 -3.33 -20.24 2.96
CA SER A 248 -4.03 -21.23 3.78
C SER A 248 -5.53 -21.31 3.45
N SER A 249 -6.20 -22.38 3.89
CA SER A 249 -7.59 -22.69 3.51
C SER A 249 -8.69 -21.92 4.25
N TRP A 250 -8.33 -20.98 5.14
CA TRP A 250 -9.24 -20.28 6.06
C TRP A 250 -10.48 -19.66 5.41
N LYS A 251 -10.38 -19.21 4.14
CA LYS A 251 -11.49 -18.56 3.42
C LYS A 251 -12.71 -19.48 3.26
N ALA A 252 -12.49 -20.79 3.15
CA ALA A 252 -13.58 -21.77 3.07
C ALA A 252 -14.46 -21.80 4.34
N GLU A 253 -13.89 -21.46 5.49
CA GLU A 253 -14.56 -21.41 6.79
C GLU A 253 -14.95 -19.97 7.21
N CYS A 254 -14.76 -18.99 6.32
CA CYS A 254 -15.02 -17.57 6.60
C CYS A 254 -16.03 -16.96 5.60
N PRO A 255 -17.30 -17.40 5.63
CA PRO A 255 -18.33 -16.93 4.67
C PRO A 255 -18.61 -15.43 4.76
N THR A 256 -18.35 -14.76 5.89
CA THR A 256 -18.48 -13.30 5.97
C THR A 256 -17.40 -12.59 5.15
N PHE A 257 -16.21 -13.19 4.96
CA PHE A 257 -15.19 -12.65 4.05
C PHE A 257 -15.68 -12.68 2.59
N ASP A 258 -16.24 -13.81 2.16
CA ASP A 258 -16.80 -13.93 0.80
C ASP A 258 -18.01 -13.00 0.61
N LEU A 259 -18.86 -12.81 1.62
CA LEU A 259 -19.94 -11.82 1.57
C LEU A 259 -19.40 -10.40 1.31
N VAL A 260 -18.37 -10.00 2.05
CA VAL A 260 -17.72 -8.69 1.89
C VAL A 260 -17.11 -8.55 0.50
N VAL A 261 -16.31 -9.52 0.06
CA VAL A 261 -15.63 -9.52 -1.23
C VAL A 261 -16.63 -9.51 -2.40
N ASN A 262 -17.71 -10.31 -2.32
CA ASN A 262 -18.74 -10.34 -3.35
C ASN A 262 -19.54 -9.03 -3.42
N ARG A 263 -19.78 -8.35 -2.29
CA ARG A 263 -20.44 -7.04 -2.30
C ARG A 263 -19.55 -5.97 -2.94
N LEU A 264 -18.25 -5.94 -2.63
CA LEU A 264 -17.30 -5.05 -3.32
C LEU A 264 -17.23 -5.35 -4.83
N LYS A 265 -17.19 -6.64 -5.20
CA LYS A 265 -17.21 -7.11 -6.59
C LYS A 265 -18.42 -6.60 -7.35
N LYS A 266 -19.63 -6.78 -6.79
CA LYS A 266 -20.87 -6.29 -7.40
C LYS A 266 -20.84 -4.77 -7.53
N PHE A 267 -20.65 -4.06 -6.41
CA PHE A 267 -20.79 -2.60 -6.38
C PHE A 267 -19.85 -1.90 -7.38
N PHE A 268 -18.57 -2.25 -7.39
CA PHE A 268 -17.60 -1.62 -8.29
C PHE A 268 -17.54 -2.26 -9.68
N ARG A 269 -18.36 -3.29 -9.98
CA ARG A 269 -18.19 -4.18 -11.13
C ARG A 269 -16.74 -4.68 -11.28
N LEU A 270 -16.10 -4.97 -10.15
CA LEU A 270 -14.66 -5.22 -10.04
C LEU A 270 -14.30 -6.66 -10.41
N ASP A 271 -13.50 -6.83 -11.46
CA ASP A 271 -12.87 -8.11 -11.80
C ASP A 271 -11.68 -8.35 -10.84
N ILE A 272 -11.99 -8.89 -9.67
CA ILE A 272 -11.03 -9.13 -8.57
C ILE A 272 -9.96 -10.14 -8.98
N LYS A 273 -8.70 -9.72 -8.88
CA LYS A 273 -7.50 -10.55 -9.12
C LYS A 273 -6.80 -10.99 -7.84
N ALA A 274 -6.94 -10.24 -6.77
CA ALA A 274 -6.35 -10.56 -5.47
C ALA A 274 -7.16 -9.92 -4.32
N THR A 275 -7.02 -10.50 -3.13
CA THR A 275 -7.62 -9.99 -1.89
C THR A 275 -6.59 -10.01 -0.75
N ARG A 276 -6.76 -9.20 0.30
CA ARG A 276 -5.99 -9.30 1.55
C ARG A 276 -6.86 -8.99 2.75
N PHE A 277 -6.81 -9.85 3.77
CA PHE A 277 -7.31 -9.52 5.10
C PHE A 277 -6.17 -8.95 5.95
N ASN A 278 -6.38 -7.77 6.52
CA ASN A 278 -5.45 -7.11 7.44
C ASN A 278 -6.16 -6.91 8.78
N TRP A 279 -5.50 -7.26 9.88
CA TRP A 279 -5.99 -7.05 11.24
C TRP A 279 -5.04 -6.15 12.03
N TYR A 280 -5.62 -5.14 12.65
CA TYR A 280 -4.98 -4.24 13.60
C TYR A 280 -5.63 -4.55 14.95
N LYS A 281 -4.84 -5.05 15.91
CA LYS A 281 -5.36 -5.45 17.24
C LYS A 281 -5.89 -4.27 18.06
N ASP A 282 -5.23 -3.14 17.90
CA ASP A 282 -5.44 -1.89 18.62
C ASP A 282 -5.08 -0.71 17.68
N THR A 283 -5.10 0.52 18.21
CA THR A 283 -4.76 1.71 17.42
C THR A 283 -3.29 2.15 17.46
N SER A 284 -2.42 1.39 18.13
CA SER A 284 -0.96 1.53 18.01
C SER A 284 -0.46 0.99 16.66
N GLN A 285 -1.10 -0.05 16.12
CA GLN A 285 -0.71 -0.69 14.87
C GLN A 285 -1.04 0.18 13.65
N TRP A 286 -0.17 0.14 12.62
CA TRP A 286 -0.22 1.04 11.45
C TRP A 286 0.14 0.32 10.15
N LYS A 287 -0.04 0.99 8.99
CA LYS A 287 0.50 0.52 7.70
C LYS A 287 1.35 1.64 7.09
N PRO A 288 2.65 1.42 6.84
CA PRO A 288 3.55 2.46 6.33
C PRO A 288 3.15 2.92 4.92
N PHE A 289 3.56 4.13 4.53
CA PHE A 289 3.32 4.69 3.20
C PHE A 289 4.03 3.87 2.10
N HIS A 290 3.24 3.19 1.27
CA HIS A 290 3.70 2.33 0.18
C HIS A 290 2.85 2.55 -1.08
N PHE A 291 3.32 2.04 -2.21
CA PHE A 291 2.51 1.87 -3.41
C PHE A 291 2.02 0.41 -3.48
N ASP A 292 0.83 0.18 -4.03
CA ASP A 292 0.43 -1.18 -4.39
C ASP A 292 1.26 -1.70 -5.56
N ALA A 293 1.39 -3.03 -5.64
CA ALA A 293 2.20 -3.72 -6.64
C ALA A 293 1.93 -3.28 -8.10
N ALA A 294 0.69 -2.91 -8.42
CA ALA A 294 0.31 -2.41 -9.75
C ALA A 294 1.09 -1.15 -10.20
N ALA A 295 1.51 -0.26 -9.28
CA ALA A 295 2.30 0.92 -9.67
C ALA A 295 3.79 0.62 -9.93
N VAL A 296 4.29 -0.56 -9.52
CA VAL A 296 5.72 -0.90 -9.59
C VAL A 296 6.03 -2.20 -10.36
N LYS A 297 5.01 -3.00 -10.72
CA LYS A 297 5.13 -4.26 -11.47
C LYS A 297 4.24 -4.22 -12.72
N PRO A 298 4.80 -4.04 -13.93
CA PRO A 298 4.01 -3.91 -15.17
C PRO A 298 3.04 -5.07 -15.44
N GLN A 299 3.43 -6.30 -15.09
CA GLN A 299 2.59 -7.50 -15.23
C GLN A 299 1.39 -7.52 -14.27
N ILE A 300 1.44 -6.75 -13.17
CA ILE A 300 0.31 -6.56 -12.25
C ILE A 300 -0.53 -5.37 -12.72
N ALA A 301 0.11 -4.29 -13.17
CA ALA A 301 -0.56 -3.14 -13.80
C ALA A 301 -1.46 -3.54 -14.99
N ALA A 302 -1.05 -4.55 -15.75
CA ALA A 302 -1.80 -5.09 -16.88
C ALA A 302 -3.12 -5.80 -16.51
N ILE A 303 -3.34 -6.11 -15.23
CA ILE A 303 -4.53 -6.82 -14.74
C ILE A 303 -5.21 -6.16 -13.52
N GLN A 304 -4.62 -5.08 -12.99
CA GLN A 304 -5.14 -4.32 -11.84
C GLN A 304 -5.03 -2.82 -12.12
N ASN A 305 -6.18 -2.15 -12.22
CA ASN A 305 -6.27 -0.70 -12.36
C ASN A 305 -6.96 -0.01 -11.17
N PHE A 306 -7.46 -0.78 -10.20
CA PHE A 306 -8.27 -0.28 -9.10
C PHE A 306 -8.00 -1.06 -7.80
N THR A 307 -7.84 -0.33 -6.69
CA THR A 307 -7.75 -0.88 -5.33
C THR A 307 -8.99 -0.46 -4.54
N VAL A 308 -9.61 -1.41 -3.83
CA VAL A 308 -10.76 -1.16 -2.94
C VAL A 308 -10.43 -1.67 -1.54
N GLY A 309 -10.61 -0.84 -0.51
CA GLY A 309 -10.44 -1.20 0.89
C GLY A 309 -11.68 -0.87 1.73
N ILE A 310 -12.24 -1.86 2.41
CA ILE A 310 -13.33 -1.71 3.38
C ILE A 310 -12.78 -1.84 4.80
N SER A 311 -13.30 -1.03 5.72
CA SER A 311 -12.88 -1.02 7.14
C SER A 311 -14.01 -1.48 8.06
N PHE A 312 -13.66 -2.29 9.06
CA PHE A 312 -14.57 -2.70 10.14
C PHE A 312 -13.90 -2.55 11.50
N GLY A 313 -14.67 -2.27 12.55
CA GLY A 313 -14.17 -2.01 13.91
C GLY A 313 -13.82 -0.53 14.15
N ALA A 314 -12.63 -0.26 14.70
CA ALA A 314 -12.20 1.07 15.07
C ALA A 314 -12.09 2.02 13.85
N THR A 315 -12.62 3.24 13.98
CA THR A 315 -12.36 4.31 13.01
C THR A 315 -10.87 4.64 13.00
N ARG A 316 -10.23 4.62 11.83
CA ARG A 316 -8.80 4.96 11.63
C ARG A 316 -8.62 5.74 10.33
N ASP A 317 -7.58 6.55 10.24
CA ASP A 317 -7.27 7.31 9.02
C ASP A 317 -6.55 6.45 7.97
N ALA A 318 -7.19 6.29 6.81
CA ALA A 318 -6.49 5.92 5.58
C ALA A 318 -5.85 7.19 5.00
N ALA A 319 -4.53 7.20 4.89
CA ALA A 319 -3.77 8.37 4.46
C ALA A 319 -3.07 8.14 3.13
N PHE A 320 -2.97 9.21 2.36
CA PHE A 320 -2.32 9.31 1.05
C PHE A 320 -1.24 10.39 1.12
N GLU A 321 0.01 10.01 0.90
CA GLU A 321 1.17 10.90 0.84
C GLU A 321 1.63 11.07 -0.61
N HIS A 322 1.64 12.31 -1.10
CA HIS A 322 2.13 12.64 -2.43
C HIS A 322 3.63 12.31 -2.53
N ALA A 323 3.99 11.37 -3.41
CA ALA A 323 5.30 10.73 -3.38
C ALA A 323 6.48 11.70 -3.55
N LYS A 324 6.26 12.82 -4.25
CA LYS A 324 7.28 13.86 -4.50
C LYS A 324 7.30 14.98 -3.45
N THR A 325 6.15 15.51 -3.04
CA THR A 325 6.08 16.70 -2.15
C THR A 325 5.91 16.36 -0.67
N LYS A 326 5.59 15.10 -0.34
CA LYS A 326 5.31 14.63 1.02
C LYS A 326 4.10 15.28 1.69
N THR A 327 3.25 15.93 0.90
CA THR A 327 1.92 16.39 1.33
C THR A 327 1.07 15.17 1.66
N VAL A 328 0.48 15.14 2.86
CA VAL A 328 -0.42 14.06 3.30
C VAL A 328 -1.86 14.56 3.27
N VAL A 329 -2.76 13.75 2.74
CA VAL A 329 -4.21 13.86 2.88
C VAL A 329 -4.69 12.61 3.59
N SER A 330 -5.59 12.73 4.58
CA SER A 330 -6.20 11.56 5.23
C SER A 330 -7.72 11.57 5.10
N VAL A 331 -8.30 10.37 5.13
CA VAL A 331 -9.74 10.14 5.09
C VAL A 331 -10.09 9.16 6.20
N PRO A 332 -10.84 9.59 7.24
CA PRO A 332 -11.30 8.69 8.30
C PRO A 332 -12.14 7.55 7.74
N GLN A 333 -11.79 6.32 8.12
CA GLN A 333 -12.48 5.09 7.73
C GLN A 333 -13.22 4.49 8.94
N PRO A 334 -14.49 4.90 9.19
CA PRO A 334 -15.31 4.25 10.21
C PRO A 334 -15.74 2.84 9.78
N ASP A 335 -16.28 2.09 10.73
CA ASP A 335 -16.90 0.78 10.50
C ASP A 335 -17.92 0.81 9.35
N GLY A 336 -17.78 -0.10 8.39
CA GLY A 336 -18.62 -0.20 7.19
C GLY A 336 -18.24 0.75 6.04
N CYS A 337 -17.23 1.61 6.20
CA CYS A 337 -16.82 2.56 5.17
C CYS A 337 -15.78 1.98 4.19
N VAL A 338 -16.04 2.17 2.90
CA VAL A 338 -15.10 1.85 1.81
C VAL A 338 -14.32 3.09 1.41
N TYR A 339 -13.02 2.92 1.15
CA TYR A 339 -12.23 3.80 0.29
C TYR A 339 -11.69 3.00 -0.90
N ALA A 340 -11.66 3.61 -2.08
CA ALA A 340 -11.12 2.99 -3.29
C ALA A 340 -10.31 4.01 -4.11
N PHE A 341 -9.28 3.56 -4.83
CA PHE A 341 -8.44 4.46 -5.61
C PHE A 341 -7.94 3.84 -6.91
N SER A 342 -7.78 4.70 -7.91
CA SER A 342 -7.43 4.34 -9.29
C SER A 342 -5.92 4.22 -9.54
N LYS A 343 -5.55 3.57 -10.65
CA LYS A 343 -4.16 3.27 -11.06
C LYS A 343 -3.21 4.46 -10.93
N ASP A 344 -3.66 5.63 -11.37
CA ASP A 344 -2.86 6.85 -11.50
C ASP A 344 -2.71 7.54 -10.14
N THR A 345 -3.75 7.46 -9.28
CA THR A 345 -3.64 7.78 -7.85
C THR A 345 -2.57 6.93 -7.18
N ASN A 346 -2.57 5.61 -7.39
CA ASN A 346 -1.55 4.69 -6.85
C ASN A 346 -0.14 4.91 -7.42
N MET A 347 0.03 5.62 -8.53
CA MET A 347 1.34 5.97 -9.08
C MET A 347 1.90 7.30 -8.53
N ILE A 348 1.03 8.23 -8.14
CA ILE A 348 1.42 9.53 -7.58
C ILE A 348 1.46 9.52 -6.05
N TRP A 349 0.53 8.81 -5.41
CA TRP A 349 0.32 8.82 -3.96
C TRP A 349 0.68 7.47 -3.35
N ARG A 350 1.58 7.50 -2.37
CA ARG A 350 1.78 6.38 -1.44
C ARG A 350 0.62 6.36 -0.46
N HIS A 351 0.14 5.21 -0.05
CA HIS A 351 -0.97 5.11 0.90
C HIS A 351 -0.60 4.27 2.12
N GLY A 352 -1.34 4.44 3.22
CA GLY A 352 -1.08 3.80 4.51
C GLY A 352 -2.24 3.97 5.49
N ILE A 353 -2.11 3.39 6.68
CA ILE A 353 -3.02 3.58 7.81
C ILE A 353 -2.20 4.23 8.93
N LEU A 354 -2.63 5.40 9.42
CA LEU A 354 -1.91 6.15 10.45
C LEU A 354 -2.07 5.52 11.83
N GLN A 355 -1.01 5.54 12.65
CA GLN A 355 -1.09 5.24 14.08
C GLN A 355 -1.88 6.34 14.81
N ASP A 356 -2.74 5.97 15.76
CA ASP A 356 -3.44 6.96 16.59
C ASP A 356 -2.54 7.41 17.76
N VAL A 357 -2.68 8.68 18.14
CA VAL A 357 -2.11 9.23 19.38
C VAL A 357 -3.20 10.08 20.06
N PRO A 358 -3.71 9.68 21.25
CA PRO A 358 -3.35 8.49 22.03
C PRO A 358 -3.83 7.18 21.39
N VAL A 359 -3.16 6.08 21.77
CA VAL A 359 -3.58 4.71 21.44
C VAL A 359 -4.87 4.36 22.19
N ARG A 360 -5.70 3.54 21.55
CA ARG A 360 -6.97 2.98 22.04
C ARG A 360 -6.95 1.47 21.84
N GLU A 361 -7.47 0.74 22.81
CA GLU A 361 -7.63 -0.72 22.78
C GLU A 361 -8.84 -1.13 21.91
N GLU A 362 -8.86 -0.67 20.66
CA GLU A 362 -9.93 -0.91 19.69
C GLU A 362 -9.36 -1.52 18.40
N GLY A 363 -9.75 -2.77 18.11
CA GLY A 363 -9.31 -3.46 16.91
C GLY A 363 -9.98 -2.95 15.62
N ARG A 364 -9.25 -3.05 14.50
CA ARG A 364 -9.76 -2.75 13.14
C ARG A 364 -9.41 -3.89 12.20
N ILE A 365 -10.35 -4.29 11.36
CA ILE A 365 -10.11 -5.12 10.18
C ILE A 365 -10.12 -4.22 8.95
N SER A 366 -9.29 -4.52 7.96
CA SER A 366 -9.59 -4.10 6.59
C SER A 366 -9.37 -5.21 5.58
N VAL A 367 -10.42 -5.48 4.80
CA VAL A 367 -10.38 -6.33 3.61
C VAL A 367 -10.05 -5.44 2.42
N ILE A 368 -9.01 -5.80 1.68
CA ILE A 368 -8.61 -5.14 0.44
C ILE A 368 -8.91 -6.08 -0.72
N ALA A 369 -9.44 -5.53 -1.82
CA ALA A 369 -9.58 -6.19 -3.10
C ALA A 369 -8.86 -5.38 -4.18
N TRP A 370 -8.05 -6.06 -4.99
CA TRP A 370 -7.40 -5.48 -6.17
C TRP A 370 -7.94 -6.13 -7.41
N GLY A 371 -8.25 -5.32 -8.43
CA GLY A 371 -8.83 -5.84 -9.66
C GLY A 371 -8.88 -4.81 -10.78
N TRP A 372 -9.69 -5.14 -11.77
CA TRP A 372 -9.94 -4.31 -12.93
C TRP A 372 -11.37 -3.76 -12.91
N VAL A 373 -11.53 -2.48 -13.21
CA VAL A 373 -12.82 -1.83 -13.49
C VAL A 373 -12.73 -1.20 -14.88
N ASP A 374 -13.74 -1.46 -15.72
CA ASP A 374 -13.85 -0.89 -17.06
C ASP A 374 -14.36 0.56 -17.04
N ASP A 375 -14.37 1.22 -18.21
CA ASP A 375 -14.87 2.59 -18.43
C ASP A 375 -14.21 3.70 -17.60
N MET A 376 -13.10 3.42 -16.89
CA MET A 376 -12.32 4.42 -16.17
C MET A 376 -11.66 5.42 -17.13
N LYS A 377 -12.00 6.71 -16.98
CA LYS A 377 -11.45 7.77 -17.84
C LYS A 377 -10.01 8.14 -17.46
N ASP A 378 -9.09 8.01 -18.41
CA ASP A 378 -7.71 8.48 -18.23
C ASP A 378 -7.60 10.01 -18.27
N VAL A 379 -6.98 10.58 -17.23
CA VAL A 379 -6.81 12.03 -17.09
C VAL A 379 -5.52 12.53 -17.77
N GLY A 380 -4.62 11.61 -18.18
CA GLY A 380 -3.34 11.93 -18.84
C GLY A 380 -3.29 11.73 -20.36
N ALA A 381 -4.31 11.13 -20.98
CA ALA A 381 -4.25 10.67 -22.37
C ALA A 381 -4.25 11.80 -23.44
N ASN A 382 -4.58 13.04 -23.07
CA ASN A 382 -4.56 14.19 -23.98
C ASN A 382 -3.22 14.96 -23.95
N SER A 383 -2.11 14.23 -23.89
CA SER A 383 -0.82 14.78 -24.35
C SER A 383 -0.77 14.59 -25.87
N PRO A 384 -0.53 15.63 -26.69
CA PRO A 384 -0.50 15.47 -28.14
C PRO A 384 0.59 14.46 -28.50
N THR A 385 0.21 13.41 -29.23
CA THR A 385 1.17 12.44 -29.77
C THR A 385 2.21 13.16 -30.61
N ALA A 386 3.49 12.87 -30.37
CA ALA A 386 4.57 13.39 -31.18
C ALA A 386 4.31 13.06 -32.67
N PRO A 387 4.57 13.99 -33.60
CA PRO A 387 4.24 13.79 -35.01
C PRO A 387 4.98 12.57 -35.55
N SER A 388 4.25 11.69 -36.24
CA SER A 388 4.82 10.50 -36.86
C SER A 388 5.71 10.89 -38.04
N THR A 389 7.02 10.91 -37.85
CA THR A 389 7.98 11.04 -38.95
C THR A 389 8.08 9.72 -39.72
N ARG A 390 7.16 9.54 -40.68
CA ARG A 390 7.27 8.59 -41.79
C ARG A 390 6.77 9.22 -43.09
N ASP A 391 7.58 10.15 -43.59
CA ASP A 391 7.64 10.53 -45.00
C ASP A 391 9.11 10.54 -45.41
N ALA A 392 9.59 9.42 -45.96
CA ALA A 392 10.82 9.21 -46.75
C ALA A 392 10.86 7.75 -47.23
#